data_AF-A0A1B8ZEW7-F1
#
_entry.id   AF-A0A1B8ZEW7-F1
#
_cell.length_a   1.000
_cell.length_b   1.000
_cell.length_c   1.000
_cell.angle_alpha   90.00
_cell.angle_beta   90.00
_cell.angle_gamma   90.00
#
_symmetry.space_group_name_H-M   'P 1'
#
loop_
_entity.id
_entity.type
_entity.pdbx_description
1 polymer ?
#
loop_
_entity_poly.entity_id
_entity_poly.type
_entity_poly.pdbx_seq_one_letter_code
_entity_poly.pdbx_strand_id
1 'polypeptide(L)'
;MKRILRLVCILSLTVSLISCTSYIKPIHTDPMPDSENITKKLSFRDGSLNFSFYGDYIFDKTDERLIFFTNKEIGGILQHIKGKPSSQILFTYTPASIYNNMLAFYYAGKTLDEIKKDFTTQHPEKEMPGGLLYRCQYNGHDIIEVYKQTEGGVVRWIAINDPGKQNTDKFKLENDKLFFELNAHLWTGL
;
A
#
# COMPACT_ATOMS: atom_id res chain seq x y z
N MET A 1 -22.97 31.89 -27.17
CA MET A 1 -22.28 32.04 -25.86
C MET A 1 -22.93 31.26 -24.71
N LYS A 2 -24.21 31.46 -24.35
CA LYS A 2 -24.84 30.81 -23.17
C LYS A 2 -24.80 29.26 -23.17
N ARG A 3 -24.91 28.61 -24.34
CA ARG A 3 -24.83 27.14 -24.47
C ARG A 3 -23.41 26.58 -24.29
N ILE A 4 -22.39 27.27 -24.81
CA ILE A 4 -20.98 26.87 -24.67
C ILE A 4 -20.54 27.02 -23.22
N LEU A 5 -20.91 28.13 -22.56
CA LEU A 5 -20.61 28.34 -21.14
C LEU A 5 -21.24 27.26 -20.24
N ARG A 6 -22.49 26.88 -20.51
CA ARG A 6 -23.15 25.74 -19.84
C ARG A 6 -22.41 24.42 -20.07
N LEU A 7 -21.98 24.15 -21.30
CA LEU A 7 -21.27 22.91 -21.62
C LEU A 7 -19.92 22.83 -20.92
N VAL A 8 -19.17 23.93 -20.87
CA VAL A 8 -17.90 24.04 -20.15
C VAL A 8 -18.11 23.85 -18.64
N CYS A 9 -19.15 24.46 -18.05
CA CYS A 9 -19.46 24.27 -16.63
C CYS A 9 -19.86 22.82 -16.30
N ILE A 10 -20.62 22.15 -17.17
CA ILE A 10 -21.00 20.74 -16.98
C ILE A 10 -19.76 19.84 -17.11
N LEU A 11 -18.89 20.10 -18.09
CA LEU A 11 -17.65 19.35 -18.29
C LEU A 11 -16.67 19.56 -17.12
N SER A 12 -16.56 20.78 -16.59
CA SER A 12 -15.73 21.04 -15.41
C SER A 12 -16.29 20.36 -14.16
N LEU A 13 -17.62 20.33 -13.99
CA LEU A 13 -18.25 19.66 -12.84
C LEU A 13 -18.05 18.15 -12.90
N THR A 14 -18.19 17.53 -14.08
CA THR A 14 -17.95 16.08 -14.25
C THR A 14 -16.48 15.73 -14.05
N VAL A 15 -15.54 16.54 -14.54
CA VAL A 15 -14.09 16.34 -14.29
C VAL A 15 -13.75 16.48 -12.79
N SER A 16 -14.44 17.38 -12.07
CA SER A 16 -14.24 17.57 -10.62
C SER A 16 -14.67 16.35 -9.80
N LEU A 17 -15.78 15.69 -10.19
CA LEU A 17 -16.31 14.51 -9.49
C LEU A 17 -15.46 13.25 -9.69
N ILE A 18 -14.66 13.17 -10.76
CA ILE A 18 -13.78 12.02 -11.04
C ILE A 18 -12.47 12.12 -10.23
N SER A 19 -12.15 13.29 -9.66
CA SER A 19 -10.85 13.56 -9.02
C SER A 19 -10.75 13.14 -7.54
N CYS A 20 -11.84 12.68 -6.91
CA CYS A 20 -11.84 12.34 -5.49
C CYS A 20 -11.57 10.85 -5.26
N THR A 21 -10.34 10.39 -5.48
CA THR A 21 -9.94 9.06 -5.02
C THR A 21 -9.43 9.16 -3.58
N SER A 22 -10.14 8.56 -2.63
CA SER A 22 -9.67 8.44 -1.25
C SER A 22 -8.90 7.12 -1.09
N TYR A 23 -7.61 7.21 -0.80
CA TYR A 23 -6.74 6.05 -0.58
C TYR A 23 -6.53 5.75 0.91
N ILE A 24 -6.94 6.65 1.79
CA ILE A 24 -6.87 6.47 3.24
C ILE A 24 -8.27 6.07 3.70
N LYS A 25 -8.60 4.79 3.51
CA LYS A 25 -9.87 4.23 3.91
C LYS A 25 -9.63 3.07 4.88
N PRO A 26 -10.20 3.12 6.10
CA PRO A 26 -10.23 1.95 6.97
C PRO A 26 -10.83 0.75 6.25
N ILE A 27 -10.13 -0.38 6.30
CA ILE A 27 -10.60 -1.65 5.72
C ILE A 27 -10.85 -2.61 6.87
N HIS A 28 -12.08 -3.09 6.97
CA HIS A 28 -12.43 -4.09 7.97
C HIS A 28 -11.78 -5.43 7.61
N THR A 29 -10.98 -5.96 8.53
CA THR A 29 -10.33 -7.26 8.40
C THR A 29 -10.52 -8.05 9.68
N ASP A 30 -11.03 -9.27 9.52
CA ASP A 30 -11.24 -10.17 10.65
C ASP A 30 -9.88 -10.61 11.23
N PRO A 31 -9.71 -10.56 12.56
CA PRO A 31 -8.56 -11.16 13.19
C PRO A 31 -8.61 -12.68 13.08
N MET A 32 -7.45 -13.30 12.91
CA MET A 32 -7.28 -14.73 13.09
C MET A 32 -6.86 -15.05 14.54
N PRO A 33 -7.13 -16.25 15.05
CA PRO A 33 -6.65 -16.67 16.36
C PRO A 33 -5.11 -16.68 16.42
N ASP A 34 -4.58 -16.31 17.59
CA ASP A 34 -3.21 -16.46 18.10
C ASP A 34 -2.10 -15.42 17.83
N SER A 35 -1.33 -15.23 18.92
CA SER A 35 -0.01 -14.60 19.14
C SER A 35 0.03 -13.17 19.73
N GLU A 36 1.17 -12.79 20.34
CA GLU A 36 1.52 -11.40 20.73
C GLU A 36 1.42 -10.42 19.55
N ASN A 37 1.53 -10.94 18.33
CA ASN A 37 1.34 -10.25 17.06
C ASN A 37 -0.09 -10.47 16.54
N ILE A 38 -0.68 -9.46 15.91
CA ILE A 38 -2.05 -9.51 15.40
C ILE A 38 -2.03 -10.04 13.97
N THR A 39 -2.61 -11.22 13.75
CA THR A 39 -2.80 -11.74 12.39
C THR A 39 -4.16 -11.34 11.83
N LYS A 40 -4.18 -10.75 10.64
CA LYS A 40 -5.39 -10.36 9.91
C LYS A 40 -5.53 -11.13 8.62
N LYS A 41 -6.76 -11.47 8.27
CA LYS A 41 -7.11 -11.98 6.94
C LYS A 41 -7.37 -10.80 5.99
N LEU A 42 -6.43 -10.55 5.08
CA LEU A 42 -6.57 -9.54 4.03
C LEU A 42 -7.32 -10.13 2.85
N SER A 43 -8.57 -9.72 2.67
CA SER A 43 -9.45 -10.22 1.61
C SER A 43 -9.43 -9.31 0.37
N PHE A 44 -9.46 -9.95 -0.80
CA PHE A 44 -9.58 -9.31 -2.12
C PHE A 44 -10.50 -10.15 -3.01
N ARG A 45 -10.82 -9.64 -4.20
CA ARG A 45 -11.87 -10.19 -5.07
C ARG A 45 -11.74 -11.71 -5.29
N ASP A 46 -10.53 -12.17 -5.59
CA ASP A 46 -10.27 -13.54 -6.03
C ASP A 46 -9.39 -14.30 -5.01
N GLY A 47 -9.38 -13.89 -3.74
CA GLY A 47 -8.63 -14.58 -2.71
C GLY A 47 -8.47 -13.83 -1.40
N SER A 48 -7.67 -14.40 -0.52
CA SER A 48 -7.26 -13.76 0.72
C SER A 48 -5.88 -14.25 1.11
N LEU A 49 -5.17 -13.46 1.90
CA LEU A 49 -3.95 -13.91 2.56
C LEU A 49 -3.97 -13.55 4.04
N ASN A 50 -3.24 -14.32 4.83
CA ASN A 50 -3.03 -14.04 6.24
C ASN A 50 -1.77 -13.19 6.35
N PHE A 51 -1.86 -12.06 7.06
CA PHE A 51 -0.73 -11.19 7.29
C PHE A 51 -0.65 -10.84 8.77
N SER A 52 0.51 -11.08 9.36
CA SER A 52 0.78 -10.84 10.77
C SER A 52 1.43 -9.46 10.94
N PHE A 53 0.93 -8.70 11.91
CA PHE A 53 1.38 -7.35 12.26
C PHE A 53 1.85 -7.32 13.71
N TYR A 54 2.65 -6.32 14.06
CA TYR A 54 2.91 -6.04 15.47
C TYR A 54 1.60 -5.73 16.22
N GLY A 55 1.59 -6.01 17.53
CA GLY A 55 0.39 -5.87 18.36
C GLY A 55 -0.15 -4.45 18.52
N ASP A 56 0.61 -3.43 18.12
CA ASP A 56 0.28 -2.00 18.28
C ASP A 56 -0.33 -1.35 17.02
N TYR A 57 -0.56 -2.10 15.95
CA TYR A 57 -1.23 -1.60 14.75
C TYR A 57 -2.73 -1.35 14.95
N ILE A 58 -3.24 -0.28 14.34
CA ILE A 58 -4.64 0.17 14.37
C ILE A 58 -5.25 0.08 12.97
N PHE A 59 -6.41 -0.59 12.87
CA PHE A 59 -7.04 -0.96 11.58
C PHE A 59 -8.47 -0.43 11.40
N ASP A 60 -9.17 -0.15 12.49
CA ASP A 60 -10.62 0.07 12.54
C ASP A 60 -11.03 1.54 12.39
N LYS A 61 -10.13 2.45 12.75
CA LYS A 61 -10.32 3.90 12.67
C LYS A 61 -9.10 4.57 12.08
N THR A 62 -9.26 5.81 11.66
CA THR A 62 -8.17 6.67 11.20
C THR A 62 -7.98 7.82 12.17
N ASP A 63 -6.76 8.03 12.67
CA ASP A 63 -6.37 9.26 13.36
C ASP A 63 -5.50 10.09 12.40
N GLU A 64 -6.08 11.13 11.81
CA GLU A 64 -5.42 11.97 10.80
C GLU A 64 -4.14 12.63 11.29
N ARG A 65 -3.98 12.80 12.61
CA ARG A 65 -2.77 13.38 13.21
C ARG A 65 -1.56 12.45 13.10
N LEU A 66 -1.80 11.16 12.82
CA LEU A 66 -0.80 10.11 12.70
C LEU A 66 -0.57 9.69 11.24
N ILE A 67 -1.06 10.50 10.29
CA ILE A 67 -0.85 10.34 8.85
C ILE A 67 0.08 11.45 8.35
N PHE A 68 1.20 11.08 7.75
CA PHE A 68 2.24 12.02 7.28
C PHE A 68 2.17 12.34 5.79
N PHE A 69 1.22 11.72 5.08
CA PHE A 69 1.02 11.90 3.65
C PHE A 69 -0.42 12.25 3.31
N THR A 70 -0.61 12.82 2.13
CA THR A 70 -1.90 13.18 1.56
C THR A 70 -2.36 12.13 0.55
N ASN A 71 -3.67 12.10 0.26
CA ASN A 71 -4.21 11.30 -0.84
C ASN A 71 -3.53 11.61 -2.19
N LYS A 72 -3.04 12.84 -2.40
CA LYS A 72 -2.31 13.23 -3.61
C LYS A 72 -0.96 12.54 -3.71
N GLU A 73 -0.21 12.48 -2.60
CA GLU A 73 1.09 11.80 -2.56
C GLU A 73 0.93 10.30 -2.80
N ILE A 74 -0.06 9.67 -2.18
CA ILE A 74 -0.39 8.25 -2.47
C ILE A 74 -0.78 8.08 -3.93
N GLY A 75 -1.63 8.95 -4.47
CA GLY A 75 -1.99 8.92 -5.88
C GLY A 75 -0.76 8.98 -6.79
N GLY A 76 0.25 9.77 -6.44
CA GLY A 76 1.54 9.83 -7.14
C GLY A 76 2.33 8.52 -7.06
N ILE A 77 2.50 7.95 -5.87
CA ILE A 77 3.18 6.66 -5.66
C ILE A 77 2.49 5.52 -6.46
N LEU A 78 1.17 5.58 -6.57
CA LEU A 78 0.39 4.58 -7.31
C LEU A 78 0.52 4.70 -8.84
N GLN A 79 0.90 5.88 -9.36
CA GLN A 79 1.05 6.11 -10.81
C GLN A 79 2.25 5.38 -11.42
N HIS A 80 3.21 4.93 -10.61
CA HIS A 80 4.36 4.16 -11.11
C HIS A 80 3.95 2.81 -11.72
N ILE A 81 2.77 2.28 -11.40
CA ILE A 81 2.23 1.04 -11.99
C ILE A 81 1.23 1.39 -13.08
N LYS A 82 1.36 0.74 -14.25
CA LYS A 82 0.42 0.88 -15.36
C LYS A 82 -0.87 0.13 -15.03
N GLY A 83 -1.82 0.89 -14.50
CA GLY A 83 -3.16 0.42 -14.17
C GLY A 83 -3.54 0.77 -12.75
N LYS A 84 -4.80 1.13 -12.55
CA LYS A 84 -5.32 1.40 -11.20
C LYS A 84 -5.42 0.09 -10.42
N PRO A 85 -5.17 0.10 -9.10
CA PRO A 85 -5.45 -1.06 -8.27
C PRO A 85 -6.94 -1.42 -8.37
N SER A 86 -7.23 -2.71 -8.36
CA SER A 86 -8.59 -3.24 -8.37
C SER A 86 -9.31 -2.95 -7.05
N SER A 87 -8.57 -2.96 -5.94
CA SER A 87 -9.08 -2.60 -4.62
C SER A 87 -7.95 -2.17 -3.68
N GLN A 88 -8.26 -1.27 -2.76
CA GLN A 88 -7.52 -1.14 -1.51
C GLN A 88 -7.99 -2.24 -0.56
N ILE A 89 -7.05 -2.93 0.07
CA ILE A 89 -7.31 -4.08 0.94
C ILE A 89 -6.77 -3.90 2.36
N LEU A 90 -6.00 -2.83 2.60
CA LEU A 90 -5.49 -2.46 3.91
C LEU A 90 -5.26 -0.95 4.01
N PHE A 91 -5.55 -0.40 5.18
CA PHE A 91 -4.93 0.80 5.73
C PHE A 91 -4.70 0.53 7.22
N THR A 92 -3.50 0.81 7.71
CA THR A 92 -3.16 0.64 9.13
C THR A 92 -2.02 1.57 9.53
N TYR A 93 -1.91 1.87 10.82
CA TYR A 93 -0.87 2.70 11.41
C TYR A 93 -0.57 2.29 12.85
N THR A 94 0.54 2.76 13.41
CA THR A 94 0.99 2.47 14.77
C THR A 94 1.12 3.77 15.59
N PRO A 95 0.69 3.82 16.86
CA PRO A 95 0.91 4.98 17.74
C PRO A 95 2.32 5.05 18.34
N ALA A 96 2.94 3.89 18.62
CA ALA A 96 4.17 3.81 19.40
C ALA A 96 5.43 4.04 18.56
N SER A 97 5.48 3.43 17.37
CA SER A 97 6.35 3.86 16.28
C SER A 97 5.46 4.67 15.37
N ILE A 98 5.43 5.99 15.50
CA ILE A 98 4.41 6.82 14.85
C ILE A 98 4.40 6.74 13.30
N TYR A 99 5.16 5.85 12.66
CA TYR A 99 5.65 5.98 11.29
C TYR A 99 5.63 4.70 10.45
N ASN A 100 4.83 3.69 10.81
CA ASN A 100 4.50 2.58 9.91
C ASN A 100 3.06 2.70 9.41
N ASN A 101 2.74 3.83 8.75
CA ASN A 101 1.54 3.85 7.94
C ASN A 101 1.72 2.85 6.81
N MET A 102 0.81 1.88 6.72
CA MET A 102 0.85 0.85 5.70
C MET A 102 -0.46 0.84 4.93
N LEU A 103 -0.35 0.87 3.61
CA LEU A 103 -1.44 0.60 2.69
C LEU A 103 -1.18 -0.74 2.01
N ALA A 104 -2.25 -1.43 1.63
CA ALA A 104 -2.13 -2.52 0.69
C ALA A 104 -3.19 -2.43 -0.40
N PHE A 105 -2.78 -2.77 -1.61
CA PHE A 105 -3.57 -2.72 -2.83
C PHE A 105 -3.49 -4.06 -3.56
N TYR A 106 -4.58 -4.44 -4.20
CA TYR A 106 -4.64 -5.61 -5.06
C TYR A 106 -4.77 -5.21 -6.52
N TYR A 107 -3.98 -5.84 -7.38
CA TYR A 107 -3.97 -5.65 -8.82
C TYR A 107 -4.34 -6.98 -9.50
N ALA A 108 -5.62 -7.13 -9.85
CA ALA A 108 -6.14 -8.35 -10.48
C ALA A 108 -5.52 -8.57 -11.88
N GLY A 109 -5.20 -9.82 -12.19
CA GLY A 109 -4.63 -10.25 -13.47
C GLY A 109 -3.20 -9.79 -13.74
N LYS A 110 -2.57 -9.06 -12.80
CA LYS A 110 -1.17 -8.64 -12.93
C LYS A 110 -0.21 -9.73 -12.49
N THR A 111 0.97 -9.70 -13.09
CA THR A 111 2.12 -10.55 -12.76
C THR A 111 3.29 -9.72 -12.25
N LEU A 112 4.17 -10.32 -11.45
CA LEU A 112 5.39 -9.65 -11.00
C LEU A 112 6.30 -9.18 -12.15
N ASP A 113 6.32 -9.91 -13.28
CA ASP A 113 7.08 -9.49 -14.45
C ASP A 113 6.52 -8.22 -15.09
N GLU A 114 5.21 -8.04 -15.09
CA GLU A 114 4.59 -6.77 -15.48
C GLU A 114 4.92 -5.65 -14.49
N ILE A 115 4.88 -5.94 -13.18
CA ILE A 115 5.30 -4.96 -12.16
C ILE A 115 6.73 -4.50 -12.42
N LYS A 116 7.67 -5.42 -12.64
CA LYS A 116 9.08 -5.07 -12.96
C LYS A 116 9.19 -4.14 -14.17
N LYS A 117 8.40 -4.40 -15.22
CA LYS A 117 8.41 -3.59 -16.46
C LYS A 117 7.85 -2.18 -16.25
N ASP A 118 7.04 -1.97 -15.23
CA ASP A 118 6.50 -0.65 -14.90
C ASP A 118 7.55 0.24 -14.21
N PHE A 119 8.53 -0.35 -13.51
CA PHE A 119 9.69 0.37 -12.97
C PHE A 119 10.78 0.54 -14.03
N THR A 120 10.68 1.58 -14.87
CA THR A 120 11.61 1.79 -15.99
C THR A 120 13.03 2.18 -15.59
N THR A 121 13.21 2.75 -14.39
CA THR A 121 14.50 3.30 -13.91
C THR A 121 14.97 2.66 -12.61
N GLN A 122 14.21 1.72 -12.06
CA GLN A 122 14.50 1.12 -10.76
C GLN A 122 14.39 -0.39 -10.83
N HIS A 123 15.43 -1.07 -10.39
CA HIS A 123 15.39 -2.52 -10.18
C HIS A 123 14.94 -2.81 -8.74
N PRO A 124 14.29 -3.97 -8.51
CA PRO A 124 13.96 -4.39 -7.15
C PRO A 124 15.25 -4.50 -6.33
N GLU A 125 15.20 -4.05 -5.09
CA GLU A 125 16.32 -4.20 -4.14
C GLU A 125 16.51 -5.67 -3.74
N LYS A 126 15.39 -6.40 -3.64
CA LYS A 126 15.38 -7.83 -3.34
C LYS A 126 14.30 -8.53 -4.16
N GLU A 127 14.67 -9.67 -4.73
CA GLU A 127 13.74 -10.61 -5.36
C GLU A 127 13.59 -11.85 -4.49
N MET A 128 12.35 -12.31 -4.34
CA MET A 128 11.97 -13.45 -3.52
C MET A 128 11.12 -14.41 -4.34
N PRO A 129 11.01 -15.70 -3.97
CA PRO A 129 10.05 -16.60 -4.58
C PRO A 129 8.64 -16.01 -4.56
N GLY A 130 8.15 -15.63 -5.74
CA GLY A 130 6.85 -14.97 -5.89
C GLY A 130 6.74 -13.60 -5.22
N GLY A 131 7.83 -12.85 -5.00
CA GLY A 131 7.76 -11.49 -4.46
C GLY A 131 8.88 -10.55 -4.87
N LEU A 132 8.64 -9.24 -4.72
CA LEU A 132 9.60 -8.16 -5.01
C LEU A 132 9.61 -7.14 -3.87
N LEU A 133 10.78 -6.56 -3.61
CA LEU A 133 10.94 -5.43 -2.69
C LEU A 133 11.58 -4.27 -3.44
N TYR A 134 10.96 -3.10 -3.31
CA TYR A 134 11.52 -1.83 -3.76
C TYR A 134 11.63 -0.90 -2.55
N ARG A 135 12.75 -0.19 -2.45
CA ARG A 135 12.90 0.95 -1.54
C ARG A 135 13.17 2.19 -2.35
N CYS A 136 12.40 3.24 -2.14
CA CYS A 136 12.55 4.48 -2.88
C CYS A 136 12.18 5.67 -1.99
N GLN A 137 12.41 6.87 -2.53
CA GLN A 137 11.96 8.10 -1.91
C GLN A 137 10.95 8.80 -2.81
N TYR A 138 9.92 9.36 -2.18
CA TYR A 138 8.91 10.15 -2.88
C TYR A 138 8.51 11.35 -2.04
N ASN A 139 8.67 12.56 -2.58
CA ASN A 139 8.37 13.83 -1.88
C ASN A 139 8.97 13.94 -0.46
N GLY A 140 10.18 13.41 -0.25
CA GLY A 140 10.86 13.46 1.04
C GLY A 140 10.45 12.35 2.02
N HIS A 141 9.52 11.46 1.64
CA HIS A 141 9.19 10.26 2.40
C HIS A 141 10.03 9.06 1.96
N ASP A 142 10.40 8.20 2.91
CA ASP A 142 10.95 6.89 2.61
C ASP A 142 9.81 5.91 2.36
N ILE A 143 9.87 5.19 1.25
CA ILE A 143 8.84 4.24 0.82
C ILE A 143 9.45 2.86 0.73
N ILE A 144 8.78 1.89 1.34
CA ILE A 144 9.03 0.46 1.13
C ILE A 144 7.81 -0.12 0.41
N GLU A 145 8.04 -0.67 -0.77
CA GLU A 145 7.02 -1.36 -1.53
C GLU A 145 7.34 -2.84 -1.62
N VAL A 146 6.42 -3.68 -1.14
CA VAL A 146 6.54 -5.13 -1.20
C VAL A 146 5.44 -5.66 -2.09
N TYR A 147 5.80 -6.57 -2.99
CA TYR A 147 4.87 -7.21 -3.91
C TYR A 147 4.85 -8.71 -3.67
N LYS A 148 3.66 -9.32 -3.68
CA LYS A 148 3.46 -10.77 -3.63
C LYS A 148 2.59 -11.21 -4.81
N GLN A 149 3.09 -12.16 -5.59
CA GLN A 149 2.29 -12.89 -6.56
C GLN A 149 1.25 -13.74 -5.85
N THR A 150 0.01 -13.64 -6.26
CA THR A 150 -1.09 -14.55 -5.90
C THR A 150 -1.59 -15.23 -7.16
N GLU A 151 -2.45 -16.24 -7.01
CA GLU A 151 -3.04 -16.95 -8.16
C GLU A 151 -3.80 -15.99 -9.10
N GLY A 152 -4.57 -15.06 -8.56
CA GLY A 152 -5.40 -14.13 -9.35
C GLY A 152 -4.76 -12.78 -9.69
N GLY A 153 -3.56 -12.46 -9.18
CA GLY A 153 -2.97 -11.13 -9.35
C GLY A 153 -1.81 -10.82 -8.40
N VAL A 154 -1.54 -9.54 -8.16
CA VAL A 154 -0.45 -9.09 -7.27
C VAL A 154 -1.00 -8.27 -6.11
N VAL A 155 -0.57 -8.58 -4.89
CA VAL A 155 -0.74 -7.69 -3.73
C VAL A 155 0.49 -6.80 -3.60
N ARG A 156 0.27 -5.50 -3.43
CA ARG A 156 1.30 -4.49 -3.15
C ARG A 156 1.05 -3.93 -1.76
N TRP A 157 2.04 -4.01 -0.87
CA TRP A 157 2.09 -3.23 0.35
C TRP A 157 2.96 -1.99 0.12
N ILE A 158 2.57 -0.88 0.71
CA ILE A 158 3.30 0.38 0.71
C ILE A 158 3.42 0.82 2.16
N ALA A 159 4.62 0.72 2.73
CA ALA A 159 4.96 1.30 4.01
C ALA A 159 5.61 2.66 3.77
N ILE A 160 5.22 3.67 4.56
CA ILE A 160 5.61 5.07 4.35
C ILE A 160 6.14 5.63 5.67
N ASN A 161 7.35 6.19 5.61
CA ASN A 161 8.00 6.87 6.71
C ASN A 161 8.32 8.33 6.39
N ASP A 162 8.20 9.18 7.40
CA ASP A 162 8.72 10.55 7.40
C ASP A 162 10.12 10.54 8.06
N PRO A 163 11.20 10.80 7.31
CA PRO A 163 12.57 10.81 7.85
C PRO A 163 12.82 11.89 8.93
N GLY A 164 12.02 12.96 8.96
CA GLY A 164 12.10 14.01 9.99
C GLY A 164 11.58 13.59 11.37
N LYS A 165 11.10 12.35 11.45
CA LYS A 165 10.18 11.87 12.46
C LYS A 165 10.58 10.48 12.97
N GLN A 166 10.98 9.58 12.07
CA GLN A 166 11.72 8.34 12.40
C GLN A 166 12.94 8.19 11.50
N ASN A 167 14.01 7.68 12.11
CA ASN A 167 15.23 7.32 11.41
C ASN A 167 14.96 6.23 10.35
N THR A 168 15.44 6.47 9.13
CA THR A 168 15.30 5.59 7.97
C THR A 168 15.78 4.16 8.20
N ASP A 169 16.89 3.95 8.92
CA ASP A 169 17.42 2.60 9.15
C ASP A 169 16.55 1.82 10.13
N LYS A 170 16.00 2.51 11.14
CA LYS A 170 15.00 1.92 12.04
C LYS A 170 13.73 1.54 11.27
N PHE A 171 13.23 2.41 10.39
CA PHE A 171 12.09 2.11 9.53
C PHE A 171 12.32 0.87 8.64
N LYS A 172 13.49 0.80 7.99
CA LYS A 172 13.88 -0.35 7.17
C LYS A 172 13.95 -1.63 7.98
N LEU A 173 14.59 -1.60 9.16
CA LEU A 173 14.73 -2.75 10.04
C LEU A 173 13.36 -3.25 10.55
N GLU A 174 12.48 -2.35 10.97
CA GLU A 174 11.13 -2.70 11.43
C GLU A 174 10.31 -3.36 10.31
N ASN A 175 10.37 -2.81 9.09
CA ASN A 175 9.65 -3.39 7.96
C ASN A 175 10.29 -4.68 7.44
N ASP A 176 11.62 -4.82 7.48
CA ASP A 176 12.28 -6.09 7.14
C ASP A 176 11.85 -7.21 8.08
N LYS A 177 11.78 -6.93 9.38
CA LYS A 177 11.27 -7.89 10.36
C LYS A 177 9.80 -8.21 10.11
N LEU A 178 8.97 -7.20 9.88
CA LEU A 178 7.55 -7.38 9.61
C LEU A 178 7.32 -8.24 8.36
N PHE A 179 7.91 -7.89 7.23
CA PHE A 179 7.71 -8.62 5.99
C PHE A 179 8.44 -9.96 5.98
N PHE A 180 9.71 -10.02 6.39
CA PHE A 180 10.57 -11.19 6.10
C PHE A 180 10.86 -12.10 7.29
N GLU A 181 10.63 -11.67 8.52
CA GLU A 181 10.71 -12.54 9.70
C GLU A 181 9.31 -12.99 10.13
N LEU A 182 8.43 -12.04 10.45
CA LEU A 182 7.08 -12.33 10.94
C LEU A 182 6.18 -12.97 9.87
N ASN A 183 6.34 -12.55 8.61
CA ASN A 183 5.60 -13.08 7.46
C ASN A 183 6.49 -13.94 6.54
N ALA A 184 7.53 -14.60 7.08
CA ALA A 184 8.46 -15.42 6.31
C ALA A 184 7.77 -16.48 5.43
N HIS A 185 6.65 -17.05 5.91
CA HIS A 185 5.83 -18.04 5.22
C HIS A 185 5.24 -17.54 3.89
N LEU A 186 5.16 -16.22 3.68
CA LEU A 186 4.69 -15.65 2.42
C LEU A 186 5.75 -15.72 1.31
N TRP A 187 7.01 -16.03 1.60
CA TRP A 187 8.11 -15.95 0.61
C TRP A 187 8.76 -17.28 0.29
N THR A 188 8.26 -18.36 0.89
CA THR A 188 8.53 -19.72 0.39
C THR A 188 7.69 -19.90 -0.88
N GLY A 189 8.30 -20.32 -1.98
CA GLY A 189 7.62 -20.43 -3.29
C GLY A 189 6.28 -21.17 -3.23
N LEU A 190 5.40 -20.89 -4.21
CA LEU A 190 4.13 -21.60 -4.38
C LEU A 190 4.33 -23.10 -4.54
#